data_AF-A0A6P8HKF7-F1
#
_entry.id   AF-A0A6P8HKF7-F1
#
_cell.length_a   1.000
_cell.length_b   1.000
_cell.length_c   1.000
_cell.angle_alpha   90.00
_cell.angle_beta   90.00
_cell.angle_gamma   90.00
#
_symmetry.space_group_name_H-M   'P 1'
#
loop_
_entity.id
_entity.type
_entity.pdbx_description
1 polymer ?
#
loop_
_entity_poly.entity_id
_entity_poly.type
_entity_poly.pdbx_seq_one_letter_code
_entity_poly.pdbx_strand_id
1 'polypeptide(L)'
;MFSKDIKKDFGLDKCAKATFKRGKLVKSTNIRLDTNTAIKDLDQERFYKYLGVTERDGIEHSTMKEQIRKDYYRRVRLVLNSELNAANIITAINTLAVPLVSYSFSIIHCTLTELKKLDRKTRKFLAMNKMHHPKADVDRIYLPRKEGGRGLIQIENSYKLSTVGMNVYINEKDDKHVKLVLQHEMAKKKYSIVREADKF
;
A
#
# COMPACT_ATOMS: atom_id res chain seq x y z
N MET A 1 -16.75 8.10 -25.62
CA MET A 1 -16.24 7.68 -26.94
C MET A 1 -16.23 6.16 -26.95
N PHE A 2 -17.09 5.57 -27.78
CA PHE A 2 -17.24 4.12 -27.92
C PHE A 2 -16.42 3.64 -29.10
N SER A 3 -15.55 2.64 -28.89
CA SER A 3 -14.88 1.97 -30.01
C SER A 3 -15.75 0.83 -30.52
N LYS A 4 -16.07 0.89 -31.81
CA LYS A 4 -16.79 -0.18 -32.51
C LYS A 4 -15.93 -1.44 -32.70
N ASP A 5 -14.61 -1.26 -32.88
CA ASP A 5 -13.68 -2.36 -33.17
C ASP A 5 -13.46 -3.28 -31.97
N ILE A 6 -13.30 -2.69 -30.77
CA ILE A 6 -13.13 -3.45 -29.51
C ILE A 6 -14.42 -3.55 -28.69
N LYS A 7 -15.54 -3.01 -29.20
CA LYS A 7 -16.87 -2.96 -28.55
C LYS A 7 -16.83 -2.49 -27.09
N LYS A 8 -16.05 -1.44 -26.81
CA LYS A 8 -15.89 -0.88 -25.45
C LYS A 8 -15.83 0.65 -25.46
N ASP A 9 -16.34 1.24 -24.39
CA ASP A 9 -16.11 2.63 -24.05
C ASP A 9 -14.74 2.81 -23.39
N PHE A 10 -14.01 3.85 -23.81
CA PHE A 10 -12.67 4.14 -23.32
C PHE A 10 -12.59 4.72 -21.90
N GLY A 11 -13.71 5.10 -21.29
CA GLY A 11 -13.72 5.64 -19.92
C GLY A 11 -12.89 6.92 -19.75
N LEU A 12 -13.00 7.84 -20.71
CA LEU A 12 -12.22 9.08 -20.77
C LEU A 12 -12.48 10.03 -19.57
N ASP A 13 -13.59 9.84 -18.87
CA ASP A 13 -13.92 10.48 -17.60
C ASP A 13 -12.91 10.15 -16.48
N LYS A 14 -12.21 9.03 -16.59
CA LYS A 14 -11.15 8.59 -15.68
C LYS A 14 -9.77 9.04 -16.10
N CYS A 15 -9.63 9.70 -17.25
CA CYS A 15 -8.34 10.18 -17.75
C CYS A 15 -8.07 11.62 -17.28
N ALA A 16 -6.80 11.91 -17.00
CA ALA A 16 -6.32 13.26 -16.74
C ALA A 16 -4.99 13.48 -17.46
N LYS A 17 -4.73 14.73 -17.86
CA LYS A 17 -3.46 15.14 -18.49
C LYS A 17 -2.59 15.83 -17.44
N ALA A 18 -1.30 15.50 -17.42
CA ALA A 18 -0.29 16.26 -16.67
C ALA A 18 0.80 16.73 -17.62
N THR A 19 1.18 18.01 -17.55
CA THR A 19 2.25 18.58 -18.38
C THR A 19 3.44 18.95 -17.52
N PHE A 20 4.60 18.38 -17.82
CA PHE A 20 5.84 18.65 -17.12
C PHE A 20 6.80 19.48 -17.98
N LYS A 21 7.29 20.61 -17.46
CA LYS A 21 8.38 21.39 -18.06
C LYS A 21 9.53 21.46 -17.06
N ARG A 22 10.72 20.99 -17.47
CA ARG A 22 11.93 20.92 -16.61
C ARG A 22 11.66 20.24 -15.25
N GLY A 23 10.89 19.15 -15.26
CA GLY A 23 10.56 18.38 -14.06
C GLY A 23 9.59 19.05 -13.08
N LYS A 24 8.84 20.08 -13.50
CA LYS A 24 7.77 20.69 -12.70
C LYS A 24 6.44 20.60 -13.43
N LEU A 25 5.37 20.32 -12.68
CA LEU A 25 4.00 20.33 -13.18
C LEU A 25 3.57 21.75 -13.53
N VAL A 26 3.20 21.98 -14.79
CA VAL A 26 2.76 23.28 -15.33
C VAL A 26 1.32 23.14 -15.83
N LYS A 27 0.48 24.12 -15.53
CA LYS A 27 -0.89 24.17 -16.07
C LYS A 27 -0.85 24.26 -17.59
N SER A 28 -1.69 23.46 -18.23
CA SER A 28 -1.80 23.42 -19.69
C SER A 28 -3.25 23.38 -20.13
N THR A 29 -3.48 23.52 -21.43
CA THR A 29 -4.81 23.37 -22.00
C THR A 29 -5.24 21.89 -22.03
N ASN A 30 -6.54 21.66 -21.84
CA ASN A 30 -7.16 20.35 -21.99
C ASN A 30 -6.86 19.77 -23.38
N ILE A 31 -6.74 18.45 -23.49
CA ILE A 31 -6.71 17.79 -24.80
C ILE A 31 -8.15 17.66 -25.29
N ARG A 32 -8.50 18.38 -26.35
CA ARG A 32 -9.78 18.20 -27.04
C ARG A 32 -9.69 16.99 -27.95
N LEU A 33 -10.62 16.04 -27.77
CA LEU A 33 -10.73 14.84 -28.59
C LEU A 33 -11.85 14.99 -29.63
N ASP A 34 -12.98 15.60 -29.24
CA ASP A 34 -14.09 15.96 -30.11
C ASP A 34 -14.75 17.27 -29.62
N THR A 35 -15.90 17.65 -30.19
CA THR A 35 -16.64 18.88 -29.82
C THR A 35 -17.11 18.91 -28.37
N ASN A 36 -17.38 17.76 -27.76
CA ASN A 36 -17.98 17.65 -26.41
C ASN A 36 -17.07 16.97 -25.38
N THR A 37 -15.98 16.34 -25.81
CA THR A 37 -15.11 15.49 -24.99
C THR A 37 -13.70 16.06 -24.94
N ALA A 38 -13.24 16.34 -23.72
CA ALA A 38 -11.88 16.78 -23.47
C ALA A 38 -11.30 16.08 -22.24
N ILE A 39 -10.04 15.64 -22.35
CA ILE A 39 -9.26 15.19 -21.20
C ILE A 39 -8.81 16.42 -20.44
N LYS A 40 -9.22 16.51 -19.19
CA LYS A 40 -8.93 17.66 -18.33
C LYS A 40 -7.46 17.66 -17.91
N ASP A 41 -6.86 18.84 -17.95
CA ASP A 41 -5.56 19.07 -17.31
C ASP A 41 -5.71 18.89 -15.79
N LEU A 42 -4.73 18.22 -15.20
CA LEU A 42 -4.70 17.96 -13.77
C LEU A 42 -4.38 19.28 -13.06
N ASP A 43 -5.43 19.90 -12.51
CA ASP A 43 -5.30 21.16 -11.80
C ASP A 43 -4.29 21.04 -10.65
N GLN A 44 -3.54 22.11 -10.38
CA GLN A 44 -2.51 22.11 -9.33
C GLN A 44 -3.07 21.80 -7.92
N GLU A 45 -4.38 21.91 -7.70
CA GLU A 45 -5.01 21.60 -6.41
C GLU A 45 -5.65 20.20 -6.37
N ARG A 46 -5.81 19.53 -7.52
CA ARG A 46 -6.49 18.23 -7.61
C ARG A 46 -5.48 17.10 -7.69
N PHE A 47 -5.75 16.03 -6.97
CA PHE A 47 -4.99 14.77 -7.04
C PHE A 47 -5.66 13.83 -8.05
N TYR A 48 -4.85 13.14 -8.83
CA TYR A 48 -5.32 12.00 -9.60
C TYR A 48 -5.33 10.76 -8.69
N LYS A 49 -6.32 9.88 -8.81
CA LYS A 49 -6.37 8.64 -8.04
C LYS A 49 -6.25 7.44 -8.96
N TYR A 50 -5.10 6.77 -8.89
CA TYR A 50 -4.83 5.57 -9.66
C TYR A 50 -4.69 4.36 -8.74
N LEU A 51 -5.47 3.31 -8.97
CA LEU A 51 -5.48 2.07 -8.17
C LEU A 51 -5.54 2.28 -6.64
N GLY A 52 -6.19 3.36 -6.19
CA GLY A 52 -6.30 3.69 -4.77
C GLY A 52 -5.22 4.64 -4.24
N VAL A 53 -4.20 4.96 -5.04
CA VAL A 53 -3.08 5.83 -4.71
C VAL A 53 -3.32 7.23 -5.27
N THR A 54 -3.09 8.26 -4.47
CA THR A 54 -3.17 9.66 -4.91
C THR A 54 -1.84 10.12 -5.50
N GLU A 55 -1.89 10.59 -6.74
CA GLU A 55 -0.75 10.97 -7.57
C GLU A 55 -0.87 12.40 -8.07
N ARG A 56 0.27 13.10 -8.15
CA ARG A 56 0.41 14.44 -8.74
C ARG A 56 1.72 14.55 -9.53
N ASP A 57 2.74 15.22 -8.99
CA ASP A 57 4.14 15.19 -9.49
C ASP A 57 4.88 13.91 -9.01
N GLY A 58 4.19 13.12 -8.19
CA GLY A 58 4.64 11.87 -7.63
C GLY A 58 3.58 11.33 -6.67
N ILE A 59 3.97 10.33 -5.89
CA ILE A 59 3.10 9.76 -4.85
C ILE A 59 3.11 10.67 -3.63
N GLU A 60 1.92 11.06 -3.16
CA GLU A 60 1.73 11.81 -1.92
C GLU A 60 1.90 10.89 -0.69
N HIS A 61 3.15 10.53 -0.38
CA HIS A 61 3.46 9.51 0.63
C HIS A 61 2.89 9.83 2.02
N SER A 62 2.96 11.08 2.49
CA SER A 62 2.49 11.47 3.83
C SER A 62 0.98 11.29 3.98
N THR A 63 0.21 11.81 3.02
CA THR A 63 -1.25 11.71 2.97
C THR A 63 -1.69 10.25 2.89
N MET A 64 -1.04 9.47 2.01
CA MET A 64 -1.37 8.06 1.83
C MET A 64 -1.06 7.22 3.07
N LYS A 65 0.08 7.47 3.75
CA LYS A 65 0.40 6.81 5.03
C LYS A 65 -0.67 7.03 6.08
N GLU A 66 -1.10 8.28 6.24
CA GLU A 66 -2.10 8.62 7.25
C GLU A 66 -3.45 7.99 6.91
N GLN A 67 -3.84 7.98 5.63
CA GLN A 67 -5.06 7.31 5.18
C GLN A 67 -5.03 5.81 5.46
N ILE A 68 -3.96 5.11 5.06
CA ILE A 68 -3.79 3.66 5.29
C ILE A 68 -3.81 3.36 6.79
N ARG A 69 -3.11 4.16 7.60
CA ARG A 69 -3.10 4.01 9.05
C ARG A 69 -4.50 4.15 9.66
N LYS A 70 -5.25 5.18 9.25
CA LYS A 70 -6.62 5.41 9.72
C LYS A 70 -7.54 4.25 9.34
N ASP A 71 -7.47 3.81 8.08
CA ASP A 71 -8.30 2.71 7.58
C ASP A 71 -7.92 1.37 8.21
N TYR A 72 -6.64 1.11 8.43
CA TYR A 72 -6.16 -0.06 9.16
C TYR A 72 -6.73 -0.09 10.58
N TYR A 73 -6.61 1.00 11.34
CA TYR A 73 -7.17 1.08 12.68
C TYR A 73 -8.70 0.97 12.70
N ARG A 74 -9.38 1.56 11.71
CA ARG A 74 -10.83 1.42 11.55
C ARG A 74 -11.22 -0.04 11.36
N ARG A 75 -10.55 -0.77 10.45
CA ARG A 75 -10.81 -2.20 10.21
C ARG A 75 -10.54 -3.05 11.44
N VAL A 76 -9.41 -2.83 12.13
CA VAL A 76 -9.09 -3.55 13.38
C VAL A 76 -10.17 -3.33 14.43
N ARG A 77 -10.64 -2.09 14.63
CA ARG A 77 -11.71 -1.79 15.60
C ARG A 77 -13.03 -2.44 15.23
N LEU A 78 -13.42 -2.42 13.95
CA LEU A 78 -14.65 -3.07 13.49
C LEU A 78 -14.62 -4.58 13.75
N VAL A 79 -13.48 -5.23 13.47
CA VAL A 79 -13.30 -6.66 13.77
C VAL A 79 -13.35 -6.91 15.28
N LEU A 80 -12.73 -6.07 16.10
CA LEU A 80 -12.74 -6.25 17.56
C LEU A 80 -14.10 -6.02 18.20
N ASN A 81 -14.95 -5.18 17.59
CA ASN A 81 -16.32 -4.93 18.04
C ASN A 81 -17.30 -6.02 17.56
N SER A 82 -16.85 -6.99 16.77
CA SER A 82 -17.69 -8.11 16.33
C SER A 82 -17.83 -9.16 17.44
N GLU A 83 -18.89 -9.97 17.36
CA GLU A 83 -19.14 -11.08 18.29
C GLU A 83 -18.33 -12.35 17.93
N LEU A 84 -17.23 -12.19 17.19
CA LEU A 84 -16.37 -13.29 16.80
C LEU A 84 -15.55 -13.80 18.00
N ASN A 85 -15.28 -15.10 18.00
CA ASN A 85 -14.36 -15.68 18.98
C ASN A 85 -12.91 -15.21 18.76
N ALA A 86 -12.06 -15.44 19.76
CA ALA A 86 -10.66 -15.02 19.75
C ALA A 86 -9.85 -15.51 18.53
N ALA A 87 -10.13 -16.70 18.03
CA ALA A 87 -9.45 -17.24 16.85
C ALA A 87 -9.89 -16.52 15.59
N ASN A 88 -11.20 -16.37 15.42
CA ASN A 88 -11.80 -15.72 14.27
C ASN A 88 -11.47 -14.23 14.21
N ILE A 89 -11.33 -13.54 15.34
CA ILE A 89 -10.86 -12.15 15.40
C ILE A 89 -9.45 -12.02 14.79
N ILE A 90 -8.52 -12.89 15.19
CA ILE A 90 -7.14 -12.83 14.67
C ILE A 90 -7.13 -13.14 13.18
N THR A 91 -7.85 -14.18 12.75
CA THR A 91 -8.01 -14.51 11.34
C THR A 91 -8.61 -13.34 10.55
N ALA A 92 -9.65 -12.69 11.08
CA ALA A 92 -10.28 -11.54 10.43
C ALA A 92 -9.35 -10.31 10.35
N ILE A 93 -8.52 -10.05 11.36
CA ILE A 93 -7.50 -8.98 11.28
C ILE A 93 -6.49 -9.30 10.18
N ASN A 94 -5.99 -10.54 10.14
CA ASN A 94 -5.04 -10.99 9.13
C ASN A 94 -5.62 -10.92 7.71
N THR A 95 -6.91 -11.21 7.54
CA THR A 95 -7.56 -11.21 6.22
C THR A 95 -8.02 -9.83 5.78
N LEU A 96 -8.53 -9.00 6.69
CA LEU A 96 -9.20 -7.74 6.34
C LEU A 96 -8.32 -6.51 6.56
N ALA A 97 -7.48 -6.50 7.59
CA ALA A 97 -6.70 -5.30 7.95
C ALA A 97 -5.28 -5.35 7.39
N VAL A 98 -4.58 -6.47 7.55
CA VAL A 98 -3.16 -6.60 7.12
C VAL A 98 -2.96 -6.35 5.62
N PRO A 99 -3.79 -6.88 4.69
CA PRO A 99 -3.56 -6.70 3.26
C PRO A 99 -3.63 -5.25 2.79
N LEU A 100 -4.37 -4.39 3.51
CA LEU A 100 -4.41 -2.96 3.23
C LEU A 100 -3.02 -2.32 3.38
N VAL A 101 -2.28 -2.71 4.42
CA VAL A 101 -0.94 -2.21 4.67
C VAL A 101 0.05 -2.92 3.74
N SER A 102 -0.10 -4.23 3.53
CA SER A 102 0.78 -4.99 2.66
C SER A 102 0.79 -4.50 1.21
N TYR A 103 -0.38 -4.11 0.68
CA TYR A 103 -0.47 -3.50 -0.65
C TYR A 103 0.39 -2.24 -0.79
N SER A 104 0.57 -1.50 0.32
CA SER A 104 1.33 -0.25 0.31
C SER A 104 2.84 -0.41 0.40
N PHE A 105 3.36 -1.58 0.78
CA PHE A 105 4.78 -1.78 1.08
C PHE A 105 5.70 -1.42 -0.09
N SER A 106 5.35 -1.83 -1.30
CA SER A 106 6.17 -1.56 -2.50
C SER A 106 5.96 -0.18 -3.10
N ILE A 107 4.89 0.52 -2.71
CA ILE A 107 4.44 1.78 -3.32
C ILE A 107 4.82 2.97 -2.44
N ILE A 108 4.65 2.82 -1.12
CA ILE A 108 4.79 3.89 -0.14
C ILE A 108 5.97 3.56 0.76
N HIS A 109 6.91 4.49 0.82
CA HIS A 109 8.06 4.34 1.71
C HIS A 109 7.63 4.33 3.18
N CYS A 110 7.60 3.14 3.80
CA CYS A 110 7.27 2.97 5.22
C CYS A 110 8.55 2.70 6.02
N THR A 111 8.76 3.43 7.10
CA THR A 111 9.89 3.15 8.00
C THR A 111 9.55 2.01 8.95
N LEU A 112 10.54 1.19 9.33
CA LEU A 112 10.33 0.14 10.35
C LEU A 112 9.77 0.70 11.67
N THR A 113 10.14 1.92 12.04
CA THR A 113 9.62 2.59 13.24
C THR A 113 8.12 2.87 13.14
N GLU A 114 7.63 3.28 11.96
CA GLU A 114 6.20 3.47 11.71
C GLU A 114 5.43 2.14 11.76
N LEU A 115 5.98 1.08 11.16
CA LEU A 115 5.39 -0.25 11.17
C LEU A 115 5.35 -0.85 12.58
N LYS A 116 6.43 -0.72 13.35
CA LYS A 116 6.47 -1.09 14.78
C LYS A 116 5.43 -0.34 15.60
N LYS A 117 5.15 0.93 15.27
CA LYS A 117 4.09 1.71 15.94
C LYS A 117 2.70 1.17 15.62
N LEU A 118 2.44 0.76 14.37
CA LEU A 118 1.20 0.07 13.97
C LEU A 118 1.03 -1.22 14.77
N ASP A 119 2.06 -2.09 14.81
CA ASP A 119 2.04 -3.34 15.59
C ASP A 119 1.76 -3.10 17.08
N ARG A 120 2.46 -2.14 17.71
CA ARG A 120 2.21 -1.76 19.11
C ARG A 120 0.77 -1.30 19.34
N LYS A 121 0.21 -0.52 18.41
CA LYS A 121 -1.16 -0.02 18.52
C LYS A 121 -2.17 -1.15 18.36
N THR A 122 -1.94 -2.11 17.47
CA THR A 122 -2.76 -3.32 17.32
C THR A 122 -2.76 -4.16 18.60
N ARG A 123 -1.58 -4.38 19.20
CA ARG A 123 -1.48 -5.04 20.52
C ARG A 123 -2.24 -4.29 21.61
N LYS A 124 -2.17 -2.96 21.63
CA LYS A 124 -2.96 -2.13 22.56
C LYS A 124 -4.46 -2.32 22.35
N PHE A 125 -4.94 -2.35 21.09
CA PHE A 125 -6.36 -2.61 20.82
C PHE A 125 -6.80 -4.00 21.27
N LEU A 126 -5.98 -5.03 21.07
CA LEU A 126 -6.25 -6.37 21.57
C LEU A 126 -6.32 -6.41 23.09
N ALA A 127 -5.38 -5.77 23.78
CA ALA A 127 -5.38 -5.72 25.25
C ALA A 127 -6.59 -4.97 25.82
N MET A 128 -6.98 -3.85 25.20
CA MET A 128 -8.18 -3.08 25.60
C MET A 128 -9.46 -3.91 25.48
N ASN A 129 -9.56 -4.76 24.46
CA ASN A 129 -10.70 -5.65 24.25
C ASN A 129 -10.57 -6.99 25.01
N LYS A 130 -9.70 -7.06 26.03
CA LYS A 130 -9.44 -8.26 26.84
C LYS A 130 -9.01 -9.50 26.04
N MET A 131 -8.54 -9.31 24.81
CA MET A 131 -8.12 -10.40 23.92
C MET A 131 -6.73 -10.92 24.25
N HIS A 132 -5.87 -10.06 24.82
CA HIS A 132 -4.51 -10.40 25.21
C HIS A 132 -4.18 -9.74 26.54
N HIS A 133 -3.53 -10.47 27.44
CA HIS A 133 -3.15 -9.89 28.72
C HIS A 133 -1.98 -8.90 28.54
N PRO A 134 -1.98 -7.71 29.17
CA PRO A 134 -0.91 -6.72 29.01
C PRO A 134 0.49 -7.22 29.40
N LYS A 135 0.57 -8.15 30.36
CA LYS A 135 1.82 -8.79 30.82
C LYS A 135 2.13 -10.12 30.12
N ALA A 136 1.27 -10.59 29.22
CA ALA A 136 1.56 -11.82 28.50
C ALA A 136 2.68 -11.57 27.49
N ASP A 137 3.43 -12.62 27.20
CA ASP A 137 4.49 -12.58 26.21
C ASP A 137 3.99 -12.07 24.86
N VAL A 138 4.74 -11.14 24.29
CA VAL A 138 4.43 -10.47 23.04
C VAL A 138 4.65 -11.40 21.86
N ASP A 139 5.67 -12.24 21.92
CA ASP A 139 6.04 -13.11 20.80
C ASP A 139 5.01 -14.21 20.58
N ARG A 140 4.39 -14.68 21.67
CA ARG A 140 3.23 -15.58 21.62
C ARG A 140 2.06 -15.07 20.76
N ILE A 141 1.88 -13.76 20.61
CA ILE A 141 0.82 -13.20 19.74
C ILE A 141 1.07 -13.56 18.27
N TYR A 142 2.32 -13.51 17.85
CA TYR A 142 2.72 -13.67 16.45
C TYR A 142 2.99 -15.14 16.09
N LEU A 143 3.38 -15.95 17.07
CA LEU A 143 3.63 -17.37 16.89
C LEU A 143 2.39 -18.10 16.30
N PRO A 144 2.56 -19.05 15.36
CA PRO A 144 1.45 -19.81 14.80
C PRO A 144 0.63 -20.53 15.87
N ARG A 145 -0.67 -20.71 15.61
CA ARG A 145 -1.55 -21.46 16.53
C ARG A 145 -1.15 -22.92 16.72
N LYS A 146 -0.59 -23.54 15.68
CA LYS A 146 -0.06 -24.91 15.72
C LYS A 146 1.10 -25.07 16.72
N GLU A 147 1.79 -23.97 17.02
CA GLU A 147 2.94 -23.91 17.94
C GLU A 147 2.54 -23.29 19.31
N GLY A 148 1.24 -23.19 19.62
CA GLY A 148 0.75 -22.66 20.90
C GLY A 148 0.63 -21.13 20.97
N GLY A 149 0.83 -20.44 19.85
CA GLY A 149 0.65 -19.00 19.70
C GLY A 149 -0.77 -18.56 19.32
N ARG A 150 -0.90 -17.33 18.82
CA ARG A 150 -2.19 -16.76 18.37
C ARG A 150 -2.28 -16.55 16.86
N GLY A 151 -1.15 -16.53 16.16
CA GLY A 151 -1.07 -16.45 14.70
C GLY A 151 -1.41 -15.08 14.12
N LEU A 152 -1.23 -13.99 14.86
CA LEU A 152 -1.37 -12.65 14.30
C LEU A 152 -0.19 -12.38 13.37
N ILE A 153 -0.43 -11.82 12.18
CA ILE A 153 0.67 -11.41 11.30
C ILE A 153 1.31 -10.14 11.86
N GLN A 154 2.61 -10.19 12.13
CA GLN A 154 3.41 -9.01 12.47
C GLN A 154 3.62 -8.17 11.22
N ILE A 155 3.21 -6.89 11.26
CA ILE A 155 3.30 -5.99 10.10
C ILE A 155 4.77 -5.75 9.73
N GLU A 156 5.64 -5.56 10.73
CA GLU A 156 7.08 -5.41 10.50
C GLU A 156 7.66 -6.62 9.75
N ASN A 157 7.33 -7.84 10.17
CA ASN A 157 7.86 -9.04 9.53
C ASN A 157 7.28 -9.22 8.12
N SER A 158 5.97 -8.95 7.96
CA SER A 158 5.33 -8.96 6.64
C SER A 158 5.99 -7.98 5.67
N TYR A 159 6.41 -6.80 6.14
CA TYR A 159 7.15 -5.84 5.31
C TYR A 159 8.49 -6.41 4.84
N LYS A 160 9.30 -6.93 5.76
CA LYS A 160 10.62 -7.51 5.43
C LYS A 160 10.48 -8.64 4.41
N LEU A 161 9.56 -9.57 4.65
CA LEU A 161 9.30 -10.70 3.75
C LEU A 161 8.83 -10.23 2.37
N SER A 162 7.92 -9.24 2.31
CA SER A 162 7.48 -8.66 1.04
C SER A 162 8.62 -7.97 0.29
N THR A 163 9.48 -7.22 0.98
CA THR A 163 10.63 -6.53 0.37
C THR A 163 11.64 -7.52 -0.18
N VAL A 164 12.01 -8.55 0.60
CA VAL A 164 12.92 -9.61 0.14
C VAL A 164 12.30 -10.39 -1.02
N GLY A 165 11.04 -10.82 -0.90
CA GLY A 165 10.35 -11.55 -1.98
C GLY A 165 10.24 -10.73 -3.27
N MET A 166 10.01 -9.42 -3.17
CA MET A 166 10.00 -8.55 -4.34
C MET A 166 11.40 -8.39 -4.96
N ASN A 167 12.45 -8.28 -4.15
CA ASN A 167 13.83 -8.22 -4.63
C ASN A 167 14.22 -9.52 -5.36
N VAL A 168 13.91 -10.68 -4.79
CA VAL A 168 14.12 -11.99 -5.43
C VAL A 168 13.39 -12.05 -6.77
N TYR A 169 12.11 -11.68 -6.79
CA TYR A 169 11.30 -11.66 -8.02
C TYR A 169 11.92 -10.78 -9.11
N ILE A 170 12.36 -9.57 -8.77
CA ILE A 170 12.94 -8.64 -9.75
C ILE A 170 14.27 -9.16 -10.30
N ASN A 171 15.08 -9.85 -9.49
CA ASN A 171 16.38 -10.36 -9.90
C ASN A 171 16.28 -11.67 -10.71
N GLU A 172 15.35 -12.56 -10.37
CA GLU A 172 15.23 -13.88 -11.01
C GLU A 172 14.40 -13.86 -12.30
N LYS A 173 13.48 -12.90 -12.44
CA LYS A 173 12.54 -12.92 -13.56
C LYS A 173 13.20 -12.44 -14.86
N ASP A 174 13.27 -13.33 -15.83
CA ASP A 174 13.74 -13.03 -17.19
C ASP A 174 12.65 -12.36 -18.04
N ASP A 175 12.27 -11.13 -17.67
CA ASP A 175 11.38 -10.28 -18.45
C ASP A 175 12.04 -8.93 -18.73
N LYS A 176 11.91 -8.43 -19.97
CA LYS A 176 12.53 -7.18 -20.42
C LYS A 176 12.10 -5.97 -19.58
N HIS A 177 10.83 -5.88 -19.21
CA HIS A 177 10.30 -4.78 -18.40
C HIS A 177 10.78 -4.89 -16.96
N VAL A 178 10.86 -6.12 -16.41
CA VAL A 178 11.39 -6.34 -15.05
C VAL A 178 12.87 -5.94 -14.97
N LYS A 179 13.69 -6.24 -15.99
CA LYS A 179 15.08 -5.77 -16.06
C LYS A 179 15.20 -4.24 -16.08
N LEU A 180 14.29 -3.55 -16.77
CA LEU A 180 14.24 -2.07 -16.75
C LEU A 180 13.87 -1.55 -15.35
N VAL A 181 12.95 -2.21 -14.65
CA VAL A 181 12.61 -1.89 -13.26
C VAL A 181 13.84 -2.06 -12.36
N LEU A 182 14.59 -3.15 -12.51
CA LEU A 182 15.82 -3.38 -11.74
C LEU A 182 16.84 -2.27 -11.95
N GLN A 183 17.11 -1.90 -13.21
CA GLN A 183 18.03 -0.80 -13.53
C GLN A 183 17.57 0.52 -12.90
N HIS A 184 16.28 0.81 -12.96
CA HIS A 184 15.69 1.98 -12.33
C HIS A 184 15.84 1.94 -10.80
N GLU A 185 15.55 0.81 -10.15
CA GLU A 185 15.73 0.62 -8.70
C GLU A 185 17.18 0.77 -8.26
N MET A 186 18.15 0.30 -9.06
CA MET A 186 19.58 0.46 -8.78
C MET A 186 20.03 1.93 -8.91
N ALA A 187 19.45 2.68 -9.87
CA ALA A 187 19.75 4.10 -10.09
C ALA A 187 19.15 5.03 -9.00
N LYS A 188 18.15 4.56 -8.24
CA LYS A 188 17.53 5.37 -7.18
C LYS A 188 18.55 5.71 -6.08
N LYS A 189 18.74 7.01 -5.84
CA LYS A 189 19.64 7.52 -4.79
C LYS A 189 19.10 7.32 -3.37
N LYS A 190 17.76 7.29 -3.21
CA LYS A 190 17.08 7.25 -1.90
C LYS A 190 16.56 5.84 -1.59
N TYR A 191 15.26 5.63 -1.76
CA TYR A 191 14.54 4.41 -1.42
C TYR A 191 14.57 3.46 -2.62
N SER A 192 15.19 2.31 -2.43
CA SER A 192 15.31 1.27 -3.45
C SER A 192 14.98 -0.06 -2.78
N ILE A 193 14.16 -0.87 -3.44
CA ILE A 193 13.78 -2.19 -2.94
C ILE A 193 15.02 -3.05 -2.72
N VAL A 194 16.00 -2.96 -3.63
CA VAL A 194 17.27 -3.70 -3.56
C VAL A 194 18.03 -3.33 -2.28
N ARG A 195 18.23 -2.03 -2.04
CA ARG A 195 18.96 -1.53 -0.86
C ARG A 195 18.24 -1.78 0.47
N GLU A 196 16.92 -1.89 0.45
CA GLU A 196 16.16 -2.23 1.64
C GLU A 196 16.16 -3.73 1.91
N ALA A 197 16.13 -4.56 0.86
CA ALA A 197 16.27 -6.00 1.00
C ALA A 197 17.64 -6.38 1.58
N ASP A 198 18.73 -5.73 1.15
CA ASP A 198 20.09 -5.98 1.68
C ASP A 198 20.24 -5.67 3.18
N LYS A 199 19.30 -4.92 3.78
CA LYS A 199 19.32 -4.60 5.23
C LYS A 199 18.65 -5.67 6.09
N PHE A 200 17.95 -6.62 5.49
CA PHE A 200 17.14 -7.64 6.17
C PHE A 200 17.66 -9.04 5.88
#